data_AF-A0A2I0QZJ7-F1
#
_entry.id   AF-A0A2I0QZJ7-F1
#
_cell.length_a   1.000
_cell.length_b   1.000
_cell.length_c   1.000
_cell.angle_alpha   90.00
_cell.angle_beta   90.00
_cell.angle_gamma   90.00
#
_symmetry.space_group_name_H-M   'P 1'
#
loop_
_entity.id
_entity.type
_entity.pdbx_description
1 polymer ?
#
loop_
_entity_poly.entity_id
_entity_poly.type
_entity_poly.pdbx_seq_one_letter_code
_entity_poly.pdbx_strand_id
1 'polypeptide(L)'
;MKRADKIHIIFNEDSLVVEEVGNIFYKNPGPEEIIHLNIIPIKNGEHIKFTEHAGASKISFLAKKPKTALITDDRIVLGILAVILALIFYTSGLNKKSWKRLYTVIPALFLCYMVPAVLTSFNVIDPTATNLYYMASRYLLPGSLILLILSADIKSLLGLGSKSLIMFFTGTIGIIVGGVFAVWIFSYISPETVGGTGNEATWRGLATIAGSWIGGGANQTAMLETYNYKETLFGGMILVDIVVANIWMAIILFGISKKAKIDRWLKADSSAIDELVVKVEDFQSSVQRKSNLTDLMVITGLVFGGVALAHFLGGYLSAFFLENYGKGSTFSSQFFWMVVISTIYGFTLSFTRAKNYEGAGASKIGSVFLYILVATIGMKVDITQIFDKPLLIFVGLIWMAFHAILLIVVAKLIRAPFFFLAVGSQANVGGAASAPIVANAFHPALTTVGVLMAVVGYFIGTFGAFTAAELMRLVAP
;
A
#
# COMPACT_ATOMS: atom_id res chain seq x y z
N MET A 1 -11.01 20.16 37.67
CA MET A 1 -12.23 20.08 36.81
C MET A 1 -13.46 19.93 37.70
N LYS A 2 -14.48 20.79 37.55
CA LYS A 2 -15.77 20.58 38.24
C LYS A 2 -16.45 19.37 37.58
N ARG A 3 -16.56 18.24 38.29
CA ARG A 3 -17.43 17.13 37.85
C ARG A 3 -18.89 17.60 37.85
N ALA A 4 -19.57 17.34 36.74
CA ALA A 4 -21.02 17.48 36.61
C ALA A 4 -21.71 16.31 37.33
N ASP A 5 -22.89 16.55 37.89
CA ASP A 5 -23.68 15.52 38.57
C ASP A 5 -24.71 14.90 37.61
N LYS A 6 -25.08 15.64 36.54
CA LYS A 6 -25.99 15.22 35.47
C LYS A 6 -25.54 15.74 34.12
N ILE A 7 -25.99 15.09 33.06
CA ILE A 7 -25.77 15.48 31.67
C ILE A 7 -27.14 15.59 31.00
N HIS A 8 -27.41 16.73 30.39
CA HIS A 8 -28.57 16.95 29.54
C HIS A 8 -28.15 16.81 28.07
N ILE A 9 -28.75 15.85 27.38
CA ILE A 9 -28.48 15.50 26.00
C ILE A 9 -29.70 15.91 25.18
N ILE A 10 -29.49 16.68 24.11
CA ILE A 10 -30.55 17.13 23.21
C ILE A 10 -30.24 16.61 21.80
N PHE A 11 -31.24 15.97 21.19
CA PHE A 11 -31.26 15.47 19.82
C PHE A 11 -32.40 16.14 19.06
N ASN A 12 -32.12 17.20 18.30
CA ASN A 12 -33.16 17.99 17.63
C ASN A 12 -34.27 18.44 18.61
N GLU A 13 -35.47 17.83 18.58
CA GLU A 13 -36.59 18.12 19.50
C GLU A 13 -36.62 17.20 20.74
N ASP A 14 -35.93 16.06 20.72
CA ASP A 14 -35.89 15.10 21.83
C ASP A 14 -34.82 15.51 22.86
N SER A 15 -35.13 15.40 24.15
CA SER A 15 -34.14 15.65 25.21
C SER A 15 -34.18 14.62 26.34
N LEU A 16 -33.01 14.38 26.92
CA LEU A 16 -32.81 13.39 27.98
C LEU A 16 -31.82 13.93 29.02
N VAL A 17 -32.17 13.83 30.30
CA VAL A 17 -31.26 14.16 31.42
C VAL A 17 -30.87 12.88 32.15
N VAL A 18 -29.58 12.55 32.14
CA VAL A 18 -29.04 11.34 32.78
C VAL A 18 -27.92 11.65 33.75
N GLU A 19 -27.77 10.82 34.77
CA GLU A 19 -26.62 10.84 35.69
C GLU A 19 -25.40 10.12 35.07
N GLU A 20 -25.63 9.15 34.18
CA GLU A 20 -24.62 8.42 33.43
C GLU A 20 -25.09 8.14 31.99
N VAL A 21 -24.18 8.23 31.02
CA VAL A 21 -24.52 8.01 29.60
C VAL A 21 -24.56 6.51 29.30
N GLY A 22 -25.77 5.94 29.28
CA GLY A 22 -26.02 4.57 28.80
C GLY A 22 -26.28 4.50 27.29
N ASN A 23 -26.91 3.42 26.83
CA ASN A 23 -27.36 3.30 25.45
C ASN A 23 -28.49 4.31 25.17
N ILE A 24 -28.29 5.17 24.16
CA ILE A 24 -29.29 6.13 23.72
C ILE A 24 -29.89 5.65 22.40
N PHE A 25 -31.20 5.44 22.40
CA PHE A 25 -31.97 5.15 21.20
C PHE A 25 -32.70 6.43 20.77
N TYR A 26 -32.54 6.82 19.53
CA TYR A 26 -33.26 7.94 18.92
C TYR A 26 -33.88 7.51 17.60
N LYS A 27 -34.91 8.23 17.16
CA LYS A 27 -35.57 7.96 15.89
C LYS A 27 -34.68 8.47 14.75
N ASN A 28 -34.36 7.61 13.78
CA ASN A 28 -33.63 8.03 12.58
C ASN A 28 -34.46 9.11 11.85
N PRO A 29 -33.96 10.36 11.72
CA PRO A 29 -34.71 11.48 11.16
C PRO A 29 -34.86 11.38 9.63
N GLY A 30 -34.19 10.42 9.00
CA GLY A 30 -34.22 10.22 7.55
C GLY A 30 -32.98 10.81 6.86
N PRO A 31 -32.84 10.58 5.55
CA PRO A 31 -31.59 10.80 4.81
C PRO A 31 -31.26 12.27 4.52
N GLU A 32 -32.21 13.19 4.72
CA GLU A 32 -32.07 14.63 4.41
C GLU A 32 -31.93 15.49 5.67
N GLU A 33 -32.09 14.90 6.86
CA GLU A 33 -32.10 15.62 8.14
C GLU A 33 -30.77 15.44 8.90
N ILE A 34 -30.30 16.52 9.53
CA ILE A 34 -29.10 16.52 10.36
C ILE A 34 -29.51 16.30 11.81
N ILE A 35 -28.80 15.42 12.53
CA ILE A 35 -28.96 15.30 13.98
C ILE A 35 -28.02 16.30 14.66
N HIS A 36 -28.61 17.28 15.33
CA HIS A 36 -27.90 18.18 16.22
C HIS A 36 -27.79 17.54 17.60
N LEU A 37 -26.57 17.12 17.97
CA LEU A 37 -26.26 16.63 19.31
C LEU A 37 -25.67 17.77 20.15
N ASN A 38 -26.43 18.21 21.15
CA ASN A 38 -25.93 19.13 22.18
C ASN A 38 -25.79 18.39 23.51
N ILE A 39 -24.62 18.51 24.13
CA ILE A 39 -24.34 17.94 25.46
C ILE A 39 -24.16 19.11 26.42
N ILE A 40 -24.99 19.17 27.47
CA ILE A 40 -24.99 20.24 28.46
C ILE A 40 -24.70 19.62 29.84
N PRO A 41 -23.52 19.84 30.44
CA PRO A 41 -23.25 19.37 31.78
C PRO A 41 -24.00 20.21 32.82
N ILE A 42 -24.58 19.55 33.82
CA ILE A 42 -25.35 20.16 34.90
C ILE A 42 -24.68 19.84 36.24
N LYS A 43 -24.53 20.84 37.10
CA LYS A 43 -24.04 20.69 38.47
C LYS A 43 -24.93 21.46 39.43
N ASN A 44 -25.43 20.81 40.48
CA ASN A 44 -26.35 21.43 41.45
C ASN A 44 -27.54 22.18 40.82
N GLY A 45 -28.06 21.69 39.69
CA GLY A 45 -29.18 22.32 38.97
C GLY A 45 -28.79 23.46 38.02
N GLU A 46 -27.53 23.86 37.96
CA GLU A 46 -27.05 24.89 37.03
C GLU A 46 -26.30 24.29 35.84
N HIS A 47 -26.54 24.86 34.65
CA HIS A 47 -25.80 24.52 33.44
C HIS A 47 -24.37 25.05 33.55
N ILE A 48 -23.39 24.16 33.41
CA ILE A 48 -21.96 24.53 33.38
C ILE A 48 -21.41 24.39 31.96
N LYS A 49 -20.47 25.24 31.58
CA LYS A 49 -19.81 25.14 30.27
C LYS A 49 -18.64 24.16 30.35
N PHE A 50 -18.42 23.40 29.28
CA PHE A 50 -17.17 22.66 29.09
C PHE A 50 -16.01 23.65 29.12
N THR A 51 -15.00 23.36 29.93
CA THR A 51 -13.87 24.28 30.14
C THR A 51 -12.93 24.37 28.95
N GLU A 52 -12.99 23.46 27.97
CA GLU A 52 -12.05 23.45 26.82
C GLU A 52 -12.64 23.11 25.43
N HIS A 53 -13.86 22.60 25.28
CA HIS A 53 -14.46 22.37 23.97
C HIS A 53 -15.95 22.70 23.98
N ALA A 54 -16.37 23.72 23.24
CA ALA A 54 -17.78 24.02 23.02
C ALA A 54 -18.43 22.84 22.29
N GLY A 55 -19.21 22.04 23.02
CA GLY A 55 -19.77 20.77 22.57
C GLY A 55 -20.88 20.92 21.54
N ALA A 56 -20.51 21.27 20.31
CA ALA A 56 -21.31 21.02 19.12
C ALA A 56 -20.58 19.97 18.26
N SER A 57 -20.97 18.70 18.40
CA SER A 57 -20.50 17.65 17.50
C SER A 57 -21.54 17.46 16.40
N LYS A 58 -21.21 17.82 15.15
CA LYS A 58 -22.04 17.48 13.99
C LYS A 58 -21.83 16.02 13.63
N ILE A 59 -22.87 15.20 13.76
CA ILE A 59 -22.89 13.84 13.23
C ILE A 59 -23.68 13.89 11.91
N SER A 60 -22.97 13.71 10.79
CA SER A 60 -23.58 13.56 9.47
C SER A 60 -23.75 12.07 9.19
N PHE A 61 -24.98 11.60 8.98
CA PHE A 61 -25.21 10.27 8.42
C PHE A 61 -24.92 10.30 6.91
N LEU A 62 -24.51 9.16 6.37
CA LEU A 62 -24.25 9.00 4.93
C LEU A 62 -25.54 9.32 4.14
N ALA A 63 -25.48 10.36 3.30
CA ALA A 63 -26.56 10.84 2.44
C ALA A 63 -26.94 9.89 1.28
N LYS A 64 -26.78 8.56 1.44
CA LYS A 64 -27.15 7.57 0.42
C LYS A 64 -28.33 6.73 0.92
N LYS A 65 -29.47 6.81 0.21
CA LYS A 65 -30.54 5.81 0.32
C LYS A 65 -29.92 4.41 0.21
N PRO A 66 -30.31 3.43 1.04
CA PRO A 66 -29.89 2.05 0.87
C PRO A 66 -30.35 1.59 -0.51
N LYS A 67 -29.42 1.49 -1.45
CA LYS A 67 -29.67 0.86 -2.74
C LYS A 67 -29.49 -0.63 -2.52
N THR A 68 -30.53 -1.40 -2.75
CA THR A 68 -30.45 -2.86 -2.73
C THR A 68 -29.53 -3.30 -3.87
N ALA A 69 -28.32 -3.72 -3.55
CA ALA A 69 -27.43 -4.29 -4.55
C ALA A 69 -28.02 -5.58 -5.11
N LEU A 70 -27.71 -5.87 -6.36
CA LEU A 70 -28.19 -7.08 -7.05
C LEU A 70 -27.61 -8.36 -6.41
N ILE A 71 -26.36 -8.32 -5.97
CA ILE A 71 -25.61 -9.47 -5.47
C ILE A 71 -24.98 -9.11 -4.12
N THR A 72 -25.29 -9.91 -3.10
CA THR A 72 -24.77 -9.77 -1.73
C THR A 72 -24.11 -11.05 -1.20
N ASP A 73 -24.27 -12.18 -1.89
CA ASP A 73 -23.72 -13.48 -1.45
C ASP A 73 -22.21 -13.57 -1.71
N ASP A 74 -21.42 -13.79 -0.66
CA ASP A 74 -19.96 -13.90 -0.70
C ASP A 74 -19.44 -14.91 -1.75
N ARG A 75 -20.15 -16.03 -1.94
CA ARG A 75 -19.73 -17.09 -2.88
C ARG A 75 -19.84 -16.62 -4.32
N ILE A 76 -20.93 -15.91 -4.63
CA ILE A 76 -21.18 -15.36 -5.96
C ILE A 76 -20.20 -14.21 -6.23
N VAL A 77 -20.03 -13.30 -5.28
CA VAL A 77 -19.10 -12.17 -5.40
C VAL A 77 -17.67 -12.68 -5.63
N LEU A 78 -17.21 -13.67 -4.86
CA LEU A 78 -15.89 -14.28 -5.04
C LEU A 78 -15.72 -14.87 -6.45
N GLY A 79 -16.73 -15.59 -6.95
CA GLY A 79 -16.71 -16.14 -8.31
C GLY A 79 -16.58 -15.05 -9.37
N ILE A 80 -17.32 -13.95 -9.24
CA ILE A 80 -17.25 -12.80 -10.14
C ILE A 80 -15.85 -12.17 -10.11
N LEU A 81 -15.30 -11.90 -8.92
CA LEU A 81 -13.96 -11.33 -8.77
C LEU A 81 -12.89 -12.24 -9.38
N ALA A 82 -12.99 -13.56 -9.17
CA ALA A 82 -12.06 -14.53 -9.75
C ALA A 82 -12.11 -14.53 -11.29
N VAL A 83 -13.30 -14.46 -11.88
CA VAL A 83 -13.48 -14.35 -13.33
C VAL A 83 -12.90 -13.03 -13.87
N ILE A 84 -13.13 -11.91 -13.18
CA ILE A 84 -12.56 -10.61 -13.55
C ILE A 84 -11.03 -10.67 -13.57
N LEU A 85 -10.41 -11.20 -12.50
CA LEU A 85 -8.96 -11.37 -12.43
C LEU A 85 -8.46 -12.27 -13.56
N ALA A 86 -9.10 -13.42 -13.77
CA ALA A 86 -8.73 -14.34 -14.84
C ALA A 86 -8.79 -13.66 -16.22
N LEU A 87 -9.85 -12.90 -16.51
CA LEU A 87 -9.99 -12.17 -17.76
C LEU A 87 -8.89 -11.12 -17.92
N ILE A 88 -8.65 -10.28 -16.90
CA ILE A 88 -7.62 -9.22 -16.94
C ILE A 88 -6.24 -9.81 -17.21
N PHE A 89 -5.86 -10.87 -16.50
CA PHE A 89 -4.55 -11.51 -16.69
C PHE A 89 -4.44 -12.30 -17.99
N TYR A 90 -5.54 -12.94 -18.42
CA TYR A 90 -5.58 -13.60 -19.72
C TYR A 90 -5.38 -12.59 -20.85
N THR A 91 -6.14 -11.49 -20.85
CA THR A 91 -6.04 -10.48 -21.91
C THR A 91 -4.75 -9.68 -21.87
N SER A 92 -4.15 -9.46 -20.69
CA SER A 92 -2.84 -8.81 -20.59
C SER A 92 -1.69 -9.67 -21.12
N GLY A 93 -1.82 -11.00 -21.05
CA GLY A 93 -0.89 -11.95 -21.65
C GLY A 93 -1.06 -12.13 -23.17
N LEU A 94 -2.14 -11.64 -23.78
CA LEU A 94 -2.37 -11.79 -25.21
C LEU A 94 -1.44 -10.91 -26.04
N ASN A 95 -0.87 -11.49 -27.10
CA ASN A 95 0.08 -10.78 -27.97
C ASN A 95 -0.58 -9.84 -29.01
N LYS A 96 -1.91 -9.75 -29.05
CA LYS A 96 -2.65 -8.95 -30.04
C LYS A 96 -2.41 -7.44 -29.81
N LYS A 97 -2.23 -6.69 -30.91
CA LYS A 97 -1.91 -5.24 -30.90
C LYS A 97 -2.88 -4.39 -30.06
N SER A 98 -4.19 -4.70 -30.11
CA SER A 98 -5.21 -3.97 -29.36
C SER A 98 -5.02 -4.09 -27.84
N TRP A 99 -4.77 -5.31 -27.34
CA TRP A 99 -4.56 -5.56 -25.92
C TRP A 99 -3.26 -4.93 -25.43
N LYS A 100 -2.15 -5.10 -26.18
CA LYS A 100 -0.88 -4.43 -25.86
C LYS A 100 -1.04 -2.91 -25.73
N ARG A 101 -1.79 -2.29 -26.65
CA ARG A 101 -2.05 -0.84 -26.60
C ARG A 101 -2.85 -0.45 -25.37
N LEU A 102 -3.88 -1.23 -25.01
CA LEU A 102 -4.69 -0.98 -23.81
C LEU A 102 -3.82 -1.02 -22.55
N TYR A 103 -3.06 -2.10 -22.34
CA TYR A 103 -2.27 -2.30 -21.12
C TYR A 103 -1.03 -1.41 -21.03
N THR A 104 -0.61 -0.80 -22.14
CA THR A 104 0.40 0.27 -22.14
C THR A 104 -0.14 1.57 -21.54
N VAL A 105 -1.45 1.83 -21.70
CA VAL A 105 -2.11 3.03 -21.19
C VAL A 105 -2.71 2.79 -19.80
N ILE A 106 -3.33 1.62 -19.60
CA ILE A 106 -4.03 1.26 -18.37
C ILE A 106 -3.41 -0.02 -17.80
N PRO A 107 -2.59 0.07 -16.75
CA PRO A 107 -1.96 -1.11 -16.15
C PRO A 107 -2.99 -2.13 -15.64
N ALA A 108 -2.63 -3.41 -15.71
CA ALA A 108 -3.50 -4.50 -15.25
C ALA A 108 -3.91 -4.35 -13.78
N LEU A 109 -2.97 -3.94 -12.92
CA LEU A 109 -3.24 -3.69 -11.49
C LEU A 109 -4.33 -2.62 -11.29
N PHE A 110 -4.33 -1.54 -12.09
CA PHE A 110 -5.37 -0.53 -12.02
C PHE A 110 -6.74 -1.12 -12.34
N LEU A 111 -6.83 -1.94 -13.39
CA LEU A 111 -8.09 -2.61 -13.75
C LEU A 111 -8.57 -3.57 -12.67
N CYS A 112 -7.66 -4.25 -11.96
CA CYS A 112 -8.03 -5.11 -10.84
C CYS A 112 -8.72 -4.34 -9.70
N TYR A 113 -8.43 -3.05 -9.51
CA TYR A 113 -9.17 -2.18 -8.60
C TYR A 113 -10.44 -1.61 -9.25
N MET A 114 -10.32 -1.11 -10.47
CA MET A 114 -11.39 -0.31 -11.09
C MET A 114 -12.58 -1.15 -11.54
N VAL A 115 -12.38 -2.36 -12.06
CA VAL A 115 -13.51 -3.18 -12.54
C VAL A 115 -14.43 -3.56 -11.37
N PRO A 116 -13.94 -4.02 -10.21
CA PRO A 116 -14.79 -4.20 -9.03
C PRO A 116 -15.43 -2.89 -8.53
N ALA A 117 -14.69 -1.77 -8.54
CA ALA A 117 -15.23 -0.46 -8.13
C ALA A 117 -16.39 -0.01 -9.02
N VAL A 118 -16.32 -0.29 -10.33
CA VAL A 118 -17.39 -0.06 -11.29
C VAL A 118 -18.62 -0.91 -10.96
N LEU A 119 -18.45 -2.19 -10.63
CA LEU A 119 -19.57 -3.04 -10.21
C LEU A 119 -20.27 -2.51 -8.96
N THR A 120 -19.50 -2.04 -7.97
CA THR A 120 -20.05 -1.36 -6.78
C THR A 120 -20.79 -0.08 -7.16
N SER A 121 -20.20 0.74 -8.04
CA SER A 121 -20.79 2.03 -8.45
C SER A 121 -22.13 1.87 -9.17
N PHE A 122 -22.26 0.80 -9.96
CA PHE A 122 -23.51 0.40 -10.60
C PHE A 122 -24.45 -0.38 -9.67
N ASN A 123 -24.10 -0.57 -8.39
CA ASN A 123 -24.88 -1.33 -7.39
C ASN A 123 -25.10 -2.81 -7.80
N VAL A 124 -24.16 -3.38 -8.56
CA VAL A 124 -24.17 -4.81 -8.89
C VAL A 124 -23.76 -5.62 -7.66
N ILE A 125 -22.75 -5.14 -6.92
CA ILE A 125 -22.22 -5.76 -5.70
C ILE A 125 -22.31 -4.75 -4.56
N ASP A 126 -22.69 -5.21 -3.36
CA ASP A 126 -22.59 -4.43 -2.11
C ASP A 126 -21.30 -4.79 -1.36
N PRO A 127 -20.32 -3.88 -1.23
CA PRO A 127 -19.09 -4.12 -0.47
C PRO A 127 -19.32 -4.25 1.04
N THR A 128 -20.46 -3.80 1.57
CA THR A 128 -20.78 -3.87 3.00
C THR A 128 -21.46 -5.17 3.40
N ALA A 129 -22.06 -5.88 2.44
CA ALA A 129 -22.70 -7.17 2.66
C ALA A 129 -21.71 -8.35 2.61
N THR A 130 -20.45 -8.10 2.27
CA THR A 130 -19.44 -9.14 2.01
C THR A 130 -18.32 -9.17 3.04
N ASN A 131 -17.91 -10.37 3.46
CA ASN A 131 -16.75 -10.58 4.33
C ASN A 131 -15.46 -10.88 3.56
N LEU A 132 -15.48 -10.84 2.23
CA LEU A 132 -14.34 -11.22 1.41
C LEU A 132 -13.12 -10.34 1.64
N TYR A 133 -13.32 -9.04 1.83
CA TYR A 133 -12.21 -8.13 2.16
C TYR A 133 -11.57 -8.47 3.50
N TYR A 134 -12.39 -8.71 4.54
CA TYR A 134 -11.89 -9.11 5.85
C TYR A 134 -11.06 -10.40 5.76
N MET A 135 -11.57 -11.43 5.06
CA MET A 135 -10.81 -12.65 4.83
C MET A 135 -9.51 -12.36 4.03
N ALA A 136 -9.59 -11.59 2.95
CA ALA A 136 -8.43 -11.33 2.12
C ALA A 136 -7.33 -10.57 2.90
N SER A 137 -7.66 -9.54 3.67
CA SER A 137 -6.64 -8.75 4.35
C SER A 137 -6.08 -9.39 5.62
N ARG A 138 -6.82 -10.31 6.26
CA ARG A 138 -6.30 -11.06 7.41
C ARG A 138 -5.62 -12.38 7.06
N TYR A 139 -5.93 -13.01 5.92
CA TYR A 139 -5.35 -14.30 5.55
C TYR A 139 -4.43 -14.21 4.33
N LEU A 140 -4.91 -13.57 3.26
CA LEU A 140 -4.21 -13.54 1.98
C LEU A 140 -3.11 -12.48 1.95
N LEU A 141 -3.31 -11.31 2.56
CA LEU A 141 -2.26 -10.29 2.67
C LEU A 141 -1.01 -10.80 3.41
N PRO A 142 -1.08 -11.27 4.67
CA PRO A 142 0.11 -11.76 5.36
C PRO A 142 0.72 -12.96 4.61
N GLY A 143 -0.11 -13.83 4.03
CA GLY A 143 0.38 -14.93 3.20
C GLY A 143 1.13 -14.46 1.95
N SER A 144 0.65 -13.40 1.28
CA SER A 144 1.32 -12.81 0.12
C SER A 144 2.68 -12.24 0.50
N LEU A 145 2.78 -11.51 1.62
CA LEU A 145 4.04 -10.96 2.11
C LEU A 145 5.04 -12.09 2.41
N ILE A 146 4.62 -13.14 3.12
CA ILE A 146 5.47 -14.30 3.42
C ILE A 146 6.03 -14.92 2.15
N LEU A 147 5.18 -15.22 1.17
CA LEU A 147 5.58 -15.92 -0.05
C LEU A 147 6.41 -15.04 -1.00
N LEU A 148 6.08 -13.76 -1.10
CA LEU A 148 6.87 -12.81 -1.91
C LEU A 148 8.25 -12.61 -1.29
N ILE A 149 8.36 -12.44 0.03
CA ILE A 149 9.64 -12.23 0.72
C ILE A 149 10.45 -13.54 0.79
N LEU A 150 9.82 -14.71 0.88
CA LEU A 150 10.50 -16.00 0.85
C LEU A 150 11.37 -16.17 -0.40
N SER A 151 10.95 -15.58 -1.52
CA SER A 151 11.68 -15.59 -2.79
C SER A 151 12.92 -14.69 -2.81
N ALA A 152 13.14 -13.88 -1.76
CA ALA A 152 14.28 -12.99 -1.66
C ALA A 152 15.60 -13.76 -1.72
N ASP A 153 16.51 -13.29 -2.57
CA ASP A 153 17.87 -13.81 -2.64
C ASP A 153 18.89 -12.77 -2.15
N ILE A 154 19.08 -12.73 -0.83
CA ILE A 154 19.99 -11.76 -0.20
C ILE A 154 21.43 -11.99 -0.65
N LYS A 155 21.85 -13.25 -0.85
CA LYS A 155 23.21 -13.56 -1.32
C LYS A 155 23.42 -13.03 -2.74
N SER A 156 22.47 -13.26 -3.64
CA SER A 156 22.55 -12.75 -5.02
C SER A 156 22.45 -11.23 -5.07
N LEU A 157 21.59 -10.61 -4.24
CA LEU A 157 21.49 -9.16 -4.10
C LEU A 157 22.84 -8.54 -3.67
N LEU A 158 23.47 -9.06 -2.62
CA LEU A 158 24.79 -8.61 -2.18
C LEU A 158 25.85 -8.81 -3.26
N GLY A 159 25.71 -9.87 -4.07
CA GLY A 159 26.55 -10.18 -5.21
C GLY A 159 26.43 -9.19 -6.39
N LEU A 160 25.45 -8.28 -6.41
CA LEU A 160 25.32 -7.23 -7.44
C LEU A 160 26.33 -6.08 -7.26
N GLY A 161 27.01 -6.04 -6.12
CA GLY A 161 28.02 -5.03 -5.81
C GLY A 161 27.46 -3.79 -5.10
N SER A 162 28.37 -3.06 -4.44
CA SER A 162 28.03 -1.95 -3.55
C SER A 162 27.28 -0.81 -4.24
N LYS A 163 27.60 -0.51 -5.50
CA LYS A 163 26.92 0.55 -6.27
C LYS A 163 25.43 0.28 -6.42
N SER A 164 25.04 -0.96 -6.72
CA SER A 164 23.63 -1.36 -6.84
C SER A 164 22.89 -1.16 -5.51
N LEU A 165 23.48 -1.65 -4.42
CA LEU A 165 22.90 -1.54 -3.07
C LEU A 165 22.76 -0.09 -2.62
N ILE A 166 23.81 0.71 -2.77
CA ILE A 166 23.79 2.13 -2.40
C ILE A 166 22.68 2.85 -3.18
N MET A 167 22.55 2.61 -4.48
CA MET A 167 21.50 3.24 -5.29
C MET A 167 20.09 2.83 -4.87
N PHE A 168 19.88 1.55 -4.55
CA PHE A 168 18.60 1.05 -4.04
C PHE A 168 18.23 1.65 -2.67
N PHE A 169 19.14 1.62 -1.70
CA PHE A 169 18.87 2.21 -0.38
C PHE A 169 18.74 3.73 -0.43
N THR A 170 19.49 4.40 -1.32
CA THR A 170 19.29 5.83 -1.60
C THR A 170 17.89 6.08 -2.13
N GLY A 171 17.39 5.20 -3.00
CA GLY A 171 16.00 5.26 -3.47
C GLY A 171 15.00 5.13 -2.33
N THR A 172 15.16 4.13 -1.46
CA THR A 172 14.31 3.99 -0.27
C THR A 172 14.32 5.24 0.61
N ILE A 173 15.50 5.79 0.90
CA ILE A 173 15.65 7.03 1.68
C ILE A 173 15.00 8.20 0.95
N GLY A 174 15.16 8.29 -0.38
CA GLY A 174 14.55 9.29 -1.24
C GLY A 174 13.03 9.28 -1.17
N ILE A 175 12.42 8.09 -1.10
CA ILE A 175 10.97 7.97 -0.89
C ILE A 175 10.59 8.37 0.54
N ILE A 176 11.31 7.91 1.57
CA ILE A 176 10.98 8.28 2.97
C ILE A 176 11.05 9.79 3.16
N VAL A 177 12.17 10.40 2.78
CA VAL A 177 12.44 11.82 2.99
C VAL A 177 11.65 12.69 2.01
N GLY A 178 11.51 12.26 0.76
CA GLY A 178 10.74 12.97 -0.26
C GLY A 178 9.26 13.12 0.11
N GLY A 179 8.67 12.14 0.80
CA GLY A 179 7.28 12.22 1.25
C GLY A 179 7.09 13.28 2.32
N VAL A 180 8.02 13.34 3.28
CA VAL A 180 8.04 14.37 4.32
C VAL A 180 8.16 15.76 3.70
N PHE A 181 9.10 15.95 2.77
CA PHE A 181 9.25 17.25 2.09
C PHE A 181 8.05 17.60 1.22
N ALA A 182 7.45 16.64 0.52
CA ALA A 182 6.26 16.90 -0.28
C ALA A 182 5.09 17.36 0.59
N VAL A 183 4.83 16.69 1.72
CA VAL A 183 3.78 17.09 2.68
C VAL A 183 4.11 18.45 3.28
N TRP A 184 5.34 18.66 3.74
CA TRP A 184 5.76 19.92 4.36
C TRP A 184 5.70 21.11 3.40
N ILE A 185 6.08 20.94 2.13
CA ILE A 185 5.94 22.03 1.14
C ILE A 185 4.46 22.32 0.88
N PHE A 186 3.64 21.28 0.71
CA PHE A 186 2.22 21.46 0.46
C PHE A 186 1.45 21.99 1.67
N SER A 187 1.94 21.82 2.90
CA SER A 187 1.30 22.41 4.07
C SER A 187 1.36 23.95 4.05
N TYR A 188 2.27 24.55 3.27
CA TYR A 188 2.27 26.00 3.00
C TYR A 188 1.54 26.41 1.72
N ILE A 189 1.50 25.54 0.70
CA ILE A 189 0.89 25.87 -0.60
C ILE A 189 -0.63 25.65 -0.58
N SER A 190 -1.06 24.50 -0.07
CA SER A 190 -2.46 24.04 -0.01
C SER A 190 -2.61 23.08 1.17
N PRO A 191 -2.71 23.62 2.40
CA PRO A 191 -2.85 22.81 3.61
C PRO A 191 -4.02 21.83 3.53
N GLU A 192 -5.12 22.19 2.86
CA GLU A 192 -6.29 21.34 2.64
C GLU A 192 -5.99 20.10 1.78
N THR A 193 -5.00 20.17 0.88
CA THR A 193 -4.59 19.03 0.05
C THR A 193 -3.92 17.96 0.91
N VAL A 194 -3.10 18.34 1.89
CA VAL A 194 -2.30 17.43 2.73
C VAL A 194 -2.79 17.31 4.18
N GLY A 195 -3.85 18.01 4.54
CA GLY A 195 -4.50 17.94 5.86
C GLY A 195 -5.56 16.86 5.96
N GLY A 196 -6.56 17.11 6.79
CA GLY A 196 -7.64 16.19 7.13
C GLY A 196 -7.44 15.50 8.48
N THR A 197 -8.50 14.95 9.04
CA THR A 197 -8.50 14.35 10.39
C THR A 197 -9.01 12.91 10.36
N GLY A 198 -8.75 12.17 11.45
CA GLY A 198 -9.18 10.79 11.57
C GLY A 198 -8.69 9.91 10.43
N ASN A 199 -9.59 9.11 9.85
CA ASN A 199 -9.31 8.18 8.75
C ASN A 199 -9.21 8.86 7.37
N GLU A 200 -9.57 10.14 7.26
CA GLU A 200 -9.47 10.91 6.02
C GLU A 200 -8.19 11.75 5.94
N ALA A 201 -7.39 11.76 7.01
CA ALA A 201 -6.12 12.47 7.05
C ALA A 201 -5.21 12.02 5.89
N THR A 202 -4.80 12.99 5.07
CA THR A 202 -4.14 12.70 3.78
C THR A 202 -2.82 11.95 3.97
N TRP A 203 -2.07 12.23 5.04
CA TRP A 203 -0.82 11.51 5.34
C TRP A 203 -1.02 9.99 5.47
N ARG A 204 -2.20 9.52 5.93
CA ARG A 204 -2.54 8.09 5.98
C ARG A 204 -2.72 7.50 4.58
N GLY A 205 -3.28 8.27 3.64
CA GLY A 205 -3.36 7.88 2.23
C GLY A 205 -1.97 7.89 1.57
N LEU A 206 -1.16 8.91 1.84
CA LEU A 206 0.23 9.00 1.37
C LEU A 206 1.12 7.87 1.91
N ALA A 207 0.81 7.36 3.12
CA ALA A 207 1.45 6.17 3.67
C ALA A 207 1.28 4.94 2.77
N THR A 208 0.14 4.81 2.09
CA THR A 208 -0.10 3.73 1.11
C THR A 208 0.80 3.87 -0.12
N ILE A 209 1.04 5.10 -0.58
CA ILE A 209 1.95 5.40 -1.69
C ILE A 209 3.39 5.07 -1.29
N ALA A 210 3.83 5.43 -0.08
CA ALA A 210 5.14 5.01 0.45
C ALA A 210 5.27 3.48 0.49
N GLY A 211 4.20 2.77 0.90
CA GLY A 211 4.12 1.31 0.85
C GLY A 211 4.37 0.77 -0.55
N SER A 212 3.68 1.33 -1.54
CA SER A 212 3.83 0.95 -2.96
C SER A 212 5.23 1.22 -3.48
N TRP A 213 5.76 2.43 -3.25
CA TRP A 213 7.03 2.89 -3.81
C TRP A 213 8.28 2.42 -3.06
N ILE A 214 8.15 1.68 -1.96
CA ILE A 214 9.31 1.03 -1.32
C ILE A 214 9.19 -0.49 -1.44
N GLY A 215 7.98 -1.04 -1.32
CA GLY A 215 7.77 -2.48 -1.29
C GLY A 215 6.52 -2.98 -1.99
N GLY A 216 5.99 -2.26 -2.98
CA GLY A 216 4.94 -2.74 -3.88
C GLY A 216 3.54 -2.88 -3.28
N GLY A 217 2.62 -3.43 -4.06
CA GLY A 217 1.18 -3.46 -3.76
C GLY A 217 0.79 -4.17 -2.47
N ALA A 218 1.56 -5.18 -2.04
CA ALA A 218 1.35 -5.84 -0.75
C ALA A 218 1.59 -4.86 0.41
N ASN A 219 2.68 -4.09 0.37
CA ASN A 219 2.96 -3.07 1.37
C ASN A 219 2.01 -1.87 1.28
N GLN A 220 1.63 -1.45 0.07
CA GLN A 220 0.57 -0.43 -0.10
C GLN A 220 -0.71 -0.82 0.66
N THR A 221 -1.15 -2.07 0.50
CA THR A 221 -2.35 -2.59 1.16
C THR A 221 -2.15 -2.74 2.67
N ALA A 222 -0.97 -3.20 3.10
CA ALA A 222 -0.63 -3.27 4.51
C ALA A 222 -0.70 -1.89 5.19
N MET A 223 -0.24 -0.85 4.52
CA MET A 223 -0.30 0.53 5.00
C MET A 223 -1.72 1.08 5.04
N LEU A 224 -2.57 0.75 4.05
CA LEU A 224 -4.00 1.12 4.03
C LEU A 224 -4.71 0.65 5.30
N GLU A 225 -4.52 -0.61 5.66
CA GLU A 225 -5.15 -1.24 6.82
C GLU A 225 -4.51 -0.83 8.14
N THR A 226 -3.17 -0.76 8.20
CA THR A 226 -2.45 -0.31 9.41
C THR A 226 -2.89 1.07 9.84
N TYR A 227 -3.02 1.98 8.87
CA TYR A 227 -3.41 3.36 9.13
C TYR A 227 -4.90 3.63 8.95
N ASN A 228 -5.72 2.62 8.66
CA ASN A 228 -7.17 2.76 8.49
C ASN A 228 -7.57 3.95 7.59
N TYR A 229 -6.84 4.17 6.49
CA TYR A 229 -7.22 5.23 5.56
C TYR A 229 -8.57 4.91 4.93
N LYS A 230 -9.43 5.92 4.77
CA LYS A 230 -10.80 5.74 4.29
C LYS A 230 -10.80 5.09 2.89
N GLU A 231 -11.33 3.87 2.81
CA GLU A 231 -11.27 3.03 1.62
C GLU A 231 -11.95 3.69 0.40
N THR A 232 -12.98 4.50 0.61
CA THR A 232 -13.65 5.24 -0.49
C THR A 232 -12.73 6.26 -1.16
N LEU A 233 -11.73 6.80 -0.43
CA LEU A 233 -10.75 7.76 -0.93
C LEU A 233 -9.49 7.06 -1.51
N PHE A 234 -9.35 5.75 -1.30
CA PHE A 234 -8.15 5.01 -1.70
C PHE A 234 -7.92 5.00 -3.21
N GLY A 235 -8.99 5.09 -4.02
CA GLY A 235 -8.88 5.20 -5.48
C GLY A 235 -8.04 6.38 -5.95
N GLY A 236 -8.11 7.52 -5.26
CA GLY A 236 -7.27 8.69 -5.55
C GLY A 236 -5.78 8.43 -5.28
N MET A 237 -5.46 7.67 -4.22
CA MET A 237 -4.08 7.30 -3.90
C MET A 237 -3.51 6.31 -4.93
N ILE A 238 -4.31 5.35 -5.40
CA ILE A 238 -3.92 4.44 -6.49
C ILE A 238 -3.65 5.24 -7.77
N LEU A 239 -4.48 6.25 -8.09
CA LEU A 239 -4.26 7.09 -9.26
C LEU A 239 -2.91 7.82 -9.17
N VAL A 240 -2.62 8.46 -8.03
CA VAL A 240 -1.34 9.16 -7.81
C VAL A 240 -0.17 8.20 -7.96
N ASP A 241 -0.24 7.04 -7.29
CA ASP A 241 0.78 6.00 -7.37
C ASP A 241 1.11 5.63 -8.82
N ILE A 242 0.09 5.23 -9.59
CA ILE A 242 0.28 4.74 -10.95
C ILE A 242 0.72 5.83 -11.92
N VAL A 243 0.10 7.01 -11.86
CA VAL A 243 0.41 8.11 -12.78
C VAL A 243 1.84 8.61 -12.55
N VAL A 244 2.22 8.87 -11.31
CA VAL A 244 3.55 9.40 -10.98
C VAL A 244 4.64 8.36 -11.26
N ALA A 245 4.43 7.09 -10.87
CA ALA A 245 5.37 6.01 -11.15
C ALA A 245 5.60 5.81 -12.66
N ASN A 246 4.54 5.87 -13.48
CA ASN A 246 4.65 5.73 -14.93
C ASN A 246 5.31 6.93 -15.60
N ILE A 247 5.04 8.16 -15.15
CA ILE A 247 5.77 9.35 -15.62
C ILE A 247 7.27 9.17 -15.36
N TRP A 248 7.64 8.74 -14.14
CA TRP A 248 9.03 8.50 -13.79
C TRP A 248 9.66 7.36 -14.59
N MET A 249 8.94 6.25 -14.79
CA MET A 249 9.40 5.15 -15.64
C MET A 249 9.65 5.62 -17.07
N ALA A 250 8.76 6.43 -17.65
CA ALA A 250 8.95 6.99 -18.98
C ALA A 250 10.21 7.87 -19.07
N ILE A 251 10.49 8.68 -18.04
CA ILE A 251 11.72 9.48 -17.95
C ILE A 251 12.96 8.57 -17.90
N ILE A 252 12.93 7.50 -17.08
CA ILE A 252 14.03 6.54 -17.01
C ILE A 252 14.26 5.86 -18.36
N LEU A 253 13.22 5.30 -18.97
CA LEU A 253 13.31 4.60 -20.26
C LEU A 253 13.85 5.52 -21.36
N PHE A 254 13.40 6.78 -21.38
CA PHE A 254 13.98 7.79 -22.27
C PHE A 254 15.47 8.03 -21.98
N GLY A 255 15.86 8.07 -20.71
CA GLY A 255 17.25 8.15 -20.28
C GLY A 255 18.12 6.98 -20.77
N ILE A 256 17.57 5.76 -20.84
CA ILE A 256 18.31 4.57 -21.31
C ILE A 256 18.82 4.75 -22.74
N SER A 257 18.01 5.37 -23.62
CA SER A 257 18.42 5.68 -25.00
C SER A 257 19.65 6.60 -25.08
N LYS A 258 19.97 7.30 -23.98
CA LYS A 258 21.09 8.24 -23.84
C LYS A 258 22.14 7.75 -22.83
N LYS A 259 22.13 6.46 -22.46
CA LYS A 259 22.97 5.92 -21.37
C LYS A 259 24.45 6.32 -21.48
N ALA A 260 25.06 6.21 -22.65
CA ALA A 260 26.48 6.53 -22.84
C ALA A 260 26.82 8.00 -22.54
N LYS A 261 25.91 8.93 -22.84
CA LYS A 261 26.06 10.36 -22.52
C LYS A 261 25.91 10.59 -21.01
N ILE A 262 24.93 9.93 -20.39
CA ILE A 262 24.68 10.03 -18.95
C ILE A 262 25.86 9.43 -18.17
N ASP A 263 26.34 8.25 -18.54
CA ASP A 263 27.46 7.57 -17.89
C ASP A 263 28.76 8.39 -18.01
N ARG A 264 29.02 8.99 -19.19
CA ARG A 264 30.15 9.91 -19.37
C ARG A 264 30.04 11.13 -18.46
N TRP A 265 28.83 11.69 -18.31
CA TRP A 265 28.60 12.79 -17.36
C TRP A 265 28.79 12.32 -15.92
N LEU A 266 28.32 11.14 -15.53
CA LEU A 266 28.51 10.55 -14.21
C LEU A 266 29.96 10.13 -13.93
N LYS A 267 30.83 10.11 -14.96
CA LYS A 267 32.18 9.53 -14.91
C LYS A 267 32.15 8.06 -14.47
N ALA A 268 31.11 7.35 -14.87
CA ALA A 268 30.86 5.98 -14.49
C ALA A 268 31.64 5.01 -15.39
N ASP A 269 32.06 3.90 -14.79
CA ASP A 269 32.65 2.77 -15.50
C ASP A 269 31.54 1.80 -15.90
N SER A 270 31.32 1.65 -17.21
CA SER A 270 30.28 0.79 -17.77
C SER A 270 30.64 -0.70 -17.78
N SER A 271 31.92 -1.07 -17.60
CA SER A 271 32.37 -2.48 -17.60
C SER A 271 31.73 -3.29 -16.47
N ALA A 272 31.38 -2.64 -15.36
CA ALA A 272 30.65 -3.24 -14.24
C ALA A 272 29.26 -3.80 -14.63
N ILE A 273 28.65 -3.29 -15.72
CA ILE A 273 27.41 -3.84 -16.26
C ILE A 273 27.69 -5.12 -17.05
N ASP A 274 28.75 -5.12 -17.85
CA ASP A 274 29.13 -6.27 -18.68
C ASP A 274 29.51 -7.48 -17.81
N GLU A 275 30.29 -7.26 -16.74
CA GLU A 275 30.59 -8.28 -15.74
C GLU A 275 29.31 -8.83 -15.07
N LEU A 276 28.35 -7.94 -14.79
CA LEU A 276 27.08 -8.33 -14.20
C LEU A 276 26.23 -9.15 -15.17
N VAL A 277 26.25 -8.82 -16.47
CA VAL A 277 25.58 -9.61 -17.51
C VAL A 277 26.15 -11.03 -17.52
N VAL A 278 27.47 -11.19 -17.64
CA VAL A 278 28.13 -12.52 -17.65
C VAL A 278 27.76 -13.33 -16.41
N LYS A 279 27.84 -12.71 -15.22
CA LYS A 279 27.51 -13.36 -13.95
C LYS A 279 26.05 -13.82 -13.85
N VAL A 280 25.12 -13.10 -14.47
CA VAL A 280 23.69 -13.40 -14.41
C VAL A 280 23.28 -14.40 -15.49
N GLU A 281 23.92 -14.38 -16.67
CA GLU A 281 23.69 -15.38 -17.73
C GLU A 281 24.06 -16.79 -17.26
N ASP A 282 25.13 -16.94 -16.48
CA ASP A 282 25.53 -18.22 -15.85
C ASP A 282 24.51 -18.72 -14.79
N PHE A 283 23.70 -17.82 -14.22
CA PHE A 283 22.74 -18.14 -13.14
C PHE A 283 21.35 -18.56 -13.67
N GLN A 284 20.97 -18.15 -14.89
CA GLN A 284 19.59 -18.23 -15.39
C GLN A 284 19.10 -19.63 -15.81
N SER A 285 19.91 -20.68 -15.69
CA SER A 285 19.56 -22.03 -16.17
C SER A 285 19.04 -23.01 -15.09
N SER A 286 18.94 -22.61 -13.82
CA SER A 286 18.76 -23.58 -12.70
C SER A 286 17.47 -23.44 -11.85
N VAL A 287 16.63 -22.42 -12.06
CA VAL A 287 15.75 -21.95 -10.97
C VAL A 287 14.26 -22.29 -11.12
N GLN A 288 13.78 -22.74 -12.29
CA GLN A 288 12.38 -23.21 -12.40
C GLN A 288 12.29 -24.72 -12.55
N ARG A 289 11.44 -25.34 -11.74
CA ARG A 289 11.10 -26.76 -11.83
C ARG A 289 9.58 -26.94 -11.89
N LYS A 290 9.15 -28.06 -12.45
CA LYS A 290 7.74 -28.44 -12.44
C LYS A 290 7.30 -28.66 -10.99
N SER A 291 6.27 -27.93 -10.55
CA SER A 291 5.65 -28.12 -9.24
C SER A 291 4.84 -29.41 -9.21
N ASN A 292 4.85 -30.11 -8.08
CA ASN A 292 3.95 -31.23 -7.80
C ASN A 292 3.02 -30.91 -6.62
N LEU A 293 2.07 -31.81 -6.31
CA LEU A 293 1.12 -31.61 -5.22
C LEU A 293 1.82 -31.44 -3.87
N THR A 294 2.89 -32.20 -3.61
CA THR A 294 3.68 -32.09 -2.38
C THR A 294 4.26 -30.69 -2.22
N ASP A 295 4.81 -30.10 -3.29
CA ASP A 295 5.34 -28.74 -3.25
C ASP A 295 4.26 -27.74 -2.86
N LEU A 296 3.08 -27.85 -3.48
CA LEU A 296 1.95 -26.97 -3.20
C LEU A 296 1.44 -27.13 -1.76
N MET A 297 1.42 -28.36 -1.24
CA MET A 297 1.03 -28.63 0.16
C MET A 297 2.07 -28.09 1.15
N VAL A 298 3.36 -28.20 0.85
CA VAL A 298 4.42 -27.61 1.69
C VAL A 298 4.35 -26.09 1.65
N ILE A 299 4.20 -25.48 0.47
CA ILE A 299 4.02 -24.02 0.35
C ILE A 299 2.80 -23.57 1.17
N THR A 300 1.69 -24.31 1.08
CA THR A 300 0.47 -24.05 1.86
C THR A 300 0.72 -24.13 3.37
N GLY A 301 1.43 -25.17 3.82
CA GLY A 301 1.81 -25.33 5.23
C GLY A 301 2.73 -24.21 5.74
N LEU A 302 3.74 -23.83 4.96
CA LEU A 302 4.66 -22.74 5.28
C LEU A 302 3.93 -21.40 5.38
N VAL A 303 3.08 -21.07 4.40
CA VAL A 303 2.39 -19.78 4.37
C VAL A 303 1.36 -19.69 5.49
N PHE A 304 0.46 -20.66 5.63
CA PHE A 304 -0.60 -20.57 6.64
C PHE A 304 -0.10 -20.85 8.06
N GLY A 305 1.00 -21.62 8.22
CA GLY A 305 1.73 -21.71 9.49
C GLY A 305 2.31 -20.36 9.89
N GLY A 306 2.92 -19.63 8.95
CA GLY A 306 3.40 -18.26 9.17
C GLY A 306 2.28 -17.26 9.46
N VAL A 307 1.15 -17.35 8.74
CA VAL A 307 -0.04 -16.51 9.00
C VAL A 307 -0.58 -16.76 10.42
N ALA A 308 -0.72 -18.03 10.83
CA ALA A 308 -1.17 -18.37 12.17
C ALA A 308 -0.22 -17.81 13.25
N LEU A 309 1.09 -17.95 13.05
CA LEU A 309 2.10 -17.38 13.94
C LEU A 309 2.01 -15.85 14.03
N ALA A 310 1.81 -15.18 12.88
CA ALA A 310 1.68 -13.73 12.81
C ALA A 310 0.45 -13.21 13.55
N HIS A 311 -0.68 -13.89 13.45
CA HIS A 311 -1.88 -13.54 14.22
C HIS A 311 -1.70 -13.78 15.70
N PHE A 312 -1.14 -14.94 16.08
CA PHE A 312 -0.90 -15.29 17.47
C PHE A 312 0.01 -14.26 18.15
N LEU A 313 1.23 -14.08 17.63
CA LEU A 313 2.19 -13.13 18.20
C LEU A 313 1.73 -11.68 18.04
N GLY A 314 1.03 -11.34 16.96
CA GLY A 314 0.46 -10.02 16.76
C GLY A 314 -0.59 -9.65 17.82
N GLY A 315 -1.39 -10.64 18.26
CA GLY A 315 -2.30 -10.50 19.39
C GLY A 315 -1.55 -10.15 20.68
N TYR A 316 -0.54 -10.93 21.06
CA TYR A 316 0.24 -10.67 22.28
C TYR A 316 0.97 -9.33 22.25
N LEU A 317 1.66 -9.00 21.15
CA LEU A 317 2.39 -7.75 21.03
C LEU A 317 1.45 -6.54 21.06
N SER A 318 0.34 -6.60 20.31
CA SER A 318 -0.64 -5.50 20.32
C SER A 318 -1.25 -5.26 21.69
N ALA A 319 -1.56 -6.33 22.45
CA ALA A 319 -2.05 -6.23 23.82
C ALA A 319 -1.01 -5.60 24.76
N PHE A 320 0.26 -6.05 24.67
CA PHE A 320 1.37 -5.47 25.43
C PHE A 320 1.53 -3.97 25.16
N PHE A 321 1.56 -3.55 23.89
CA PHE A 321 1.69 -2.14 23.55
C PHE A 321 0.43 -1.32 23.86
N LEU A 322 -0.76 -1.93 23.78
CA LEU A 322 -2.00 -1.30 24.20
C LEU A 322 -1.99 -0.96 25.69
N GLU A 323 -1.51 -1.87 26.53
CA GLU A 323 -1.40 -1.66 27.98
C GLU A 323 -0.36 -0.58 28.33
N ASN A 324 0.80 -0.58 27.64
CA ASN A 324 1.91 0.31 27.98
C ASN A 324 1.84 1.70 27.31
N TYR A 325 1.21 1.83 26.14
CA TYR A 325 1.22 3.06 25.33
C TYR A 325 -0.18 3.57 24.93
N GLY A 326 -1.24 2.81 25.21
CA GLY A 326 -2.62 3.20 24.95
C GLY A 326 -3.04 3.13 23.47
N LYS A 327 -4.35 3.29 23.23
CA LYS A 327 -4.98 3.11 21.89
C LYS A 327 -4.47 4.03 20.77
N GLY A 328 -3.79 5.13 21.12
CA GLY A 328 -3.27 6.09 20.15
C GLY A 328 -1.97 5.67 19.46
N SER A 329 -1.31 4.62 19.95
CA SER A 329 -0.06 4.11 19.39
C SER A 329 -0.33 3.14 18.23
N THR A 330 0.38 3.31 17.10
CA THR A 330 0.35 2.34 15.99
C THR A 330 0.81 0.95 16.45
N PHE A 331 1.69 0.87 17.45
CA PHE A 331 2.14 -0.40 18.03
C PHE A 331 1.03 -1.15 18.78
N SER A 332 -0.07 -0.50 19.13
CA SER A 332 -1.24 -1.16 19.73
C SER A 332 -2.13 -1.84 18.68
N SER A 333 -1.79 -1.75 17.39
CA SER A 333 -2.52 -2.40 16.30
C SER A 333 -2.09 -3.86 16.13
N GLN A 334 -3.03 -4.79 16.26
CA GLN A 334 -2.81 -6.20 15.91
C GLN A 334 -2.45 -6.36 14.43
N PHE A 335 -3.07 -5.56 13.55
CA PHE A 335 -2.81 -5.63 12.12
C PHE A 335 -1.37 -5.23 11.79
N PHE A 336 -0.85 -4.17 12.43
CA PHE A 336 0.54 -3.75 12.29
C PHE A 336 1.50 -4.90 12.59
N TRP A 337 1.33 -5.55 13.75
CA TRP A 337 2.20 -6.66 14.14
C TRP A 337 2.02 -7.88 13.26
N MET A 338 0.80 -8.20 12.81
CA MET A 338 0.56 -9.27 11.83
C MET A 338 1.40 -9.06 10.57
N VAL A 339 1.45 -7.83 10.03
CA VAL A 339 2.27 -7.49 8.85
C VAL A 339 3.77 -7.61 9.17
N VAL A 340 4.22 -7.05 10.29
CA VAL A 340 5.64 -7.08 10.71
C VAL A 340 6.13 -8.52 10.92
N ILE A 341 5.37 -9.34 11.63
CA ILE A 341 5.74 -10.74 11.90
C ILE A 341 5.71 -11.56 10.62
N SER A 342 4.71 -11.38 9.76
CA SER A 342 4.66 -12.05 8.45
C SER A 342 5.87 -11.70 7.59
N THR A 343 6.27 -10.43 7.61
CA THR A 343 7.46 -9.91 6.92
C THR A 343 8.75 -10.55 7.47
N ILE A 344 8.93 -10.57 8.79
CA ILE A 344 10.09 -11.19 9.45
C ILE A 344 10.12 -12.70 9.22
N TYR A 345 8.96 -13.36 9.26
CA TYR A 345 8.85 -14.80 9.03
C TYR A 345 9.26 -15.16 7.59
N GLY A 346 8.70 -14.49 6.58
CA GLY A 346 9.08 -14.67 5.17
C GLY A 346 10.57 -14.41 4.94
N PHE A 347 11.11 -13.35 5.55
CA PHE A 347 12.53 -13.02 5.47
C PHE A 347 13.40 -14.09 6.10
N THR A 348 13.02 -14.61 7.27
CA THR A 348 13.72 -15.71 7.93
C THR A 348 13.71 -16.97 7.07
N LEU A 349 12.56 -17.31 6.45
CA LEU A 349 12.46 -18.46 5.54
C LEU A 349 13.38 -18.32 4.32
N SER A 350 13.64 -17.10 3.83
CA SER A 350 14.54 -16.84 2.70
C SER A 350 15.99 -17.30 2.94
N PHE A 351 16.42 -17.42 4.21
CA PHE A 351 17.74 -17.97 4.58
C PHE A 351 17.76 -19.48 4.76
N THR A 352 16.62 -20.15 4.64
CA THR A 352 16.49 -21.60 4.82
C THR A 352 16.28 -22.33 3.50
N ARG A 353 16.22 -23.66 3.54
CA ARG A 353 15.86 -24.48 2.37
C ARG A 353 14.45 -24.18 1.85
N ALA A 354 13.59 -23.50 2.62
CA ALA A 354 12.26 -23.10 2.18
C ALA A 354 12.30 -22.17 0.95
N LYS A 355 13.35 -21.36 0.79
CA LYS A 355 13.56 -20.51 -0.40
C LYS A 355 13.50 -21.30 -1.71
N ASN A 356 13.90 -22.58 -1.72
CA ASN A 356 13.88 -23.43 -2.91
C ASN A 356 12.45 -23.68 -3.46
N TYR A 357 11.41 -23.40 -2.68
CA TYR A 357 10.02 -23.45 -3.14
C TYR A 357 9.65 -22.28 -4.06
N GLU A 358 10.50 -21.25 -4.20
CA GLU A 358 10.35 -20.27 -5.27
C GLU A 358 10.37 -20.95 -6.65
N GLY A 359 11.25 -21.94 -6.85
CA GLY A 359 11.30 -22.71 -8.08
C GLY A 359 10.05 -23.56 -8.34
N ALA A 360 9.20 -23.77 -7.33
CA ALA A 360 7.88 -24.41 -7.43
C ALA A 360 6.71 -23.39 -7.51
N GLY A 361 7.01 -22.09 -7.54
CA GLY A 361 6.01 -21.03 -7.74
C GLY A 361 5.47 -20.37 -6.46
N ALA A 362 6.23 -20.37 -5.36
CA ALA A 362 5.83 -19.68 -4.12
C ALA A 362 5.40 -18.21 -4.35
N SER A 363 6.23 -17.40 -5.02
CA SER A 363 5.90 -16.00 -5.35
C SER A 363 4.66 -15.85 -6.23
N LYS A 364 4.40 -16.82 -7.13
CA LYS A 364 3.21 -16.82 -8.00
C LYS A 364 1.93 -17.02 -7.17
N ILE A 365 1.95 -17.93 -6.19
CA ILE A 365 0.84 -18.13 -5.24
C ILE A 365 0.66 -16.88 -4.38
N GLY A 366 1.76 -16.29 -3.89
CA GLY A 366 1.72 -15.01 -3.16
C GLY A 366 1.09 -13.88 -4.00
N SER A 367 1.38 -13.83 -5.29
CA SER A 367 0.77 -12.87 -6.22
C SER A 367 -0.73 -13.12 -6.42
N VAL A 368 -1.17 -14.38 -6.48
CA VAL A 368 -2.62 -14.71 -6.52
C VAL A 368 -3.33 -14.18 -5.27
N PHE A 369 -2.76 -14.40 -4.08
CA PHE A 369 -3.29 -13.88 -2.83
C PHE A 369 -3.40 -12.35 -2.84
N LEU A 370 -2.34 -11.67 -3.31
CA LEU A 370 -2.34 -10.22 -3.47
C LEU A 370 -3.43 -9.74 -4.43
N TYR A 371 -3.61 -10.37 -5.60
CA TYR A 371 -4.58 -9.90 -6.58
C TYR A 371 -6.03 -10.15 -6.16
N ILE A 372 -6.31 -11.22 -5.40
CA ILE A 372 -7.62 -11.43 -4.77
C ILE A 372 -7.89 -10.29 -3.78
N LEU A 373 -6.92 -9.96 -2.93
CA LEU A 373 -7.01 -8.84 -2.00
C LEU A 373 -7.26 -7.51 -2.72
N VAL A 374 -6.47 -7.19 -3.74
CA VAL A 374 -6.65 -6.00 -4.59
C VAL A 374 -8.06 -5.92 -5.17
N ALA A 375 -8.59 -7.03 -5.69
CA ALA A 375 -9.95 -7.07 -6.24
C ALA A 375 -11.01 -6.80 -5.16
N THR A 376 -10.84 -7.37 -3.96
CA THR A 376 -11.77 -7.12 -2.84
C THR A 376 -11.71 -5.69 -2.32
N ILE A 377 -10.54 -5.04 -2.34
CA ILE A 377 -10.39 -3.62 -2.04
C ILE A 377 -11.04 -2.77 -3.11
N GLY A 378 -10.90 -3.15 -4.37
CA GLY A 378 -11.55 -2.47 -5.50
C GLY A 378 -13.05 -2.29 -5.29
N MET A 379 -13.74 -3.27 -4.68
CA MET A 379 -15.17 -3.15 -4.37
C MET A 379 -15.50 -1.99 -3.43
N LYS A 380 -14.54 -1.54 -2.61
CA LYS A 380 -14.72 -0.48 -1.61
C LYS A 380 -14.31 0.90 -2.09
N VAL A 381 -13.65 0.99 -3.23
CA VAL A 381 -13.24 2.25 -3.85
C VAL A 381 -14.45 2.95 -4.45
N ASP A 382 -14.60 4.25 -4.19
CA ASP A 382 -15.59 5.08 -4.84
C ASP A 382 -14.96 5.75 -6.08
N ILE A 383 -15.35 5.31 -7.28
CA ILE A 383 -14.78 5.84 -8.52
C ILE A 383 -15.10 7.32 -8.74
N THR A 384 -16.18 7.82 -8.13
CA THR A 384 -16.58 9.22 -8.28
C THR A 384 -15.62 10.16 -7.56
N GLN A 385 -14.92 9.67 -6.53
CA GLN A 385 -14.02 10.46 -5.69
C GLN A 385 -12.55 10.44 -6.17
N ILE A 386 -12.24 9.67 -7.22
CA ILE A 386 -10.86 9.50 -7.72
C ILE A 386 -10.23 10.84 -8.15
N PHE A 387 -11.05 11.75 -8.68
CA PHE A 387 -10.60 13.04 -9.21
C PHE A 387 -10.91 14.22 -8.28
N ASP A 388 -11.39 13.98 -7.06
CA ASP A 388 -11.77 15.05 -6.13
C ASP A 388 -10.58 15.87 -5.63
N LYS A 389 -9.40 15.23 -5.51
CA LYS A 389 -8.16 15.86 -5.04
C LYS A 389 -7.04 15.78 -6.09
N PRO A 390 -7.18 16.45 -7.24
CA PRO A 390 -6.19 16.36 -8.32
C PRO A 390 -4.82 16.92 -7.93
N LEU A 391 -4.78 17.82 -6.94
CA LEU A 391 -3.54 18.37 -6.39
C LEU A 391 -2.64 17.30 -5.74
N LEU A 392 -3.16 16.14 -5.34
CA LEU A 392 -2.36 15.04 -4.84
C LEU A 392 -1.38 14.48 -5.89
N ILE A 393 -1.69 14.60 -7.18
CA ILE A 393 -0.74 14.22 -8.24
C ILE A 393 0.50 15.12 -8.17
N PHE A 394 0.32 16.42 -7.92
CA PHE A 394 1.44 17.34 -7.76
C PHE A 394 2.24 17.07 -6.48
N VAL A 395 1.58 16.68 -5.37
CA VAL A 395 2.28 16.17 -4.17
C VAL A 395 3.18 15.01 -4.55
N GLY A 396 2.64 14.02 -5.26
CA GLY A 396 3.40 12.87 -5.75
C GLY A 396 4.54 13.24 -6.71
N LEU A 397 4.34 14.22 -7.60
CA LEU A 397 5.40 14.69 -8.50
C LEU A 397 6.55 15.38 -7.76
N ILE A 398 6.26 16.21 -6.75
CA ILE A 398 7.29 16.81 -5.89
C ILE A 398 8.05 15.71 -5.13
N TRP A 399 7.32 14.76 -4.55
CA TRP A 399 7.90 13.62 -3.86
C TRP A 399 8.86 12.84 -4.79
N MET A 400 8.40 12.50 -6.00
CA MET A 400 9.22 11.80 -6.99
C MET A 400 10.43 12.62 -7.45
N ALA A 401 10.30 13.95 -7.53
CA ALA A 401 11.42 14.83 -7.85
C ALA A 401 12.51 14.78 -6.76
N PHE A 402 12.14 14.79 -5.48
CA PHE A 402 13.11 14.61 -4.38
C PHE A 402 13.85 13.28 -4.48
N HIS A 403 13.12 12.19 -4.71
CA HIS A 403 13.69 10.86 -4.93
C HIS A 403 14.68 10.85 -6.11
N ALA A 404 14.27 11.39 -7.25
CA ALA A 404 15.10 11.47 -8.45
C ALA A 404 16.37 12.32 -8.24
N ILE A 405 16.24 13.49 -7.61
CA ILE A 405 17.36 14.39 -7.33
C ILE A 405 18.37 13.70 -6.40
N LEU A 406 17.90 13.08 -5.32
CA LEU A 406 18.78 12.39 -4.37
C LEU A 406 19.56 11.26 -5.05
N LEU A 407 18.88 10.44 -5.86
CA LEU A 407 19.52 9.39 -6.64
C LEU A 407 20.57 9.93 -7.62
N ILE A 408 20.27 11.02 -8.34
CA ILE A 408 21.22 11.64 -9.28
C ILE A 408 22.46 12.17 -8.54
N VAL A 409 22.26 12.82 -7.39
CA VAL A 409 23.36 13.32 -6.55
C VAL A 409 24.24 12.17 -6.08
N VAL A 410 23.66 11.12 -5.50
CA VAL A 410 24.45 9.98 -5.01
C VAL A 410 25.13 9.24 -6.16
N ALA A 411 24.44 9.01 -7.28
CA ALA A 411 25.04 8.39 -8.47
C ALA A 411 26.28 9.15 -8.95
N LYS A 412 26.23 10.49 -8.90
CA LYS A 412 27.36 11.35 -9.24
C LYS A 412 28.51 11.22 -8.25
N LEU A 413 28.22 11.17 -6.95
CA LEU A 413 29.22 11.05 -5.87
C LEU A 413 29.99 9.72 -5.96
N ILE A 414 29.27 8.62 -6.15
CA ILE A 414 29.88 7.27 -6.20
C ILE A 414 30.26 6.83 -7.62
N ARG A 415 30.05 7.69 -8.62
CA ARG A 415 30.27 7.41 -10.05
C ARG A 415 29.56 6.10 -10.46
N ALA A 416 28.30 5.97 -10.09
CA ALA A 416 27.48 4.83 -10.44
C ALA A 416 27.01 4.94 -11.90
N PRO A 417 27.08 3.86 -12.69
CA PRO A 417 26.39 3.78 -13.97
C PRO A 417 24.90 4.08 -13.85
N PHE A 418 24.35 4.69 -14.90
CA PHE A 418 22.92 4.99 -15.02
C PHE A 418 22.05 3.75 -14.85
N PHE A 419 22.56 2.57 -15.22
CA PHE A 419 21.92 1.28 -14.95
C PHE A 419 21.51 1.10 -13.49
N PHE A 420 22.44 1.26 -12.54
CA PHE A 420 22.14 1.06 -11.11
C PHE A 420 21.18 2.12 -10.58
N LEU A 421 21.27 3.35 -11.09
CA LEU A 421 20.30 4.40 -10.78
C LEU A 421 18.91 3.98 -11.25
N ALA A 422 18.77 3.61 -12.52
CA ALA A 422 17.49 3.29 -13.13
C ALA A 422 16.83 2.06 -12.49
N VAL A 423 17.57 0.96 -12.35
CA VAL A 423 17.03 -0.29 -11.78
C VAL A 423 16.81 -0.15 -10.28
N GLY A 424 17.74 0.48 -9.54
CA GLY A 424 17.55 0.73 -8.11
C GLY A 424 16.33 1.61 -7.83
N SER A 425 16.19 2.70 -8.58
CA SER A 425 15.03 3.59 -8.48
C SER A 425 13.71 2.89 -8.78
N GLN A 426 13.68 2.05 -9.82
CA GLN A 426 12.47 1.35 -10.23
C GLN A 426 12.14 0.15 -9.36
N ALA A 427 13.13 -0.48 -8.72
CA ALA A 427 12.89 -1.48 -7.69
C ALA A 427 12.15 -0.91 -6.48
N ASN A 428 12.36 0.37 -6.16
CA ASN A 428 11.55 1.11 -5.21
C ASN A 428 10.16 1.43 -5.80
N VAL A 429 10.10 2.38 -6.74
CA VAL A 429 8.85 3.03 -7.18
C VAL A 429 7.92 2.09 -7.95
N GLY A 430 8.52 1.19 -8.72
CA GLY A 430 7.83 0.32 -9.66
C GLY A 430 7.67 -1.14 -9.21
N GLY A 431 8.39 -1.50 -8.14
CA GLY A 431 8.40 -2.83 -7.55
C GLY A 431 8.66 -3.96 -8.55
N ALA A 432 8.12 -5.14 -8.27
CA ALA A 432 8.37 -6.36 -9.05
C ALA A 432 7.75 -6.32 -10.45
N ALA A 433 6.86 -5.37 -10.73
CA ALA A 433 6.17 -5.26 -12.01
C ALA A 433 7.01 -4.53 -13.06
N SER A 434 7.63 -3.39 -12.73
CA SER A 434 8.35 -2.57 -13.71
C SER A 434 9.86 -2.52 -13.58
N ALA A 435 10.44 -2.84 -12.41
CA ALA A 435 11.90 -2.94 -12.27
C ALA A 435 12.53 -3.93 -13.27
N PRO A 436 11.94 -5.12 -13.53
CA PRO A 436 12.44 -6.04 -14.54
C PRO A 436 12.34 -5.49 -15.97
N ILE A 437 11.30 -4.69 -16.27
CA ILE A 437 11.11 -4.04 -17.57
C ILE A 437 12.23 -3.04 -17.83
N VAL A 438 12.54 -2.21 -16.84
CA VAL A 438 13.62 -1.22 -16.92
C VAL A 438 14.98 -1.89 -17.05
N ALA A 439 15.23 -2.97 -16.30
CA ALA A 439 16.48 -3.72 -16.41
C ALA A 439 16.63 -4.41 -17.78
N ASN A 440 15.55 -5.01 -18.30
CA ASN A 440 15.50 -5.64 -19.62
C ASN A 440 15.83 -4.65 -20.74
N ALA A 441 15.36 -3.40 -20.61
CA ALA A 441 15.65 -2.33 -21.56
C ALA A 441 17.15 -1.96 -21.63
N PHE A 442 17.96 -2.30 -20.62
CA PHE A 442 19.43 -2.23 -20.72
C PHE A 442 20.02 -3.48 -21.35
N HIS A 443 19.62 -4.66 -20.87
CA HIS A 443 19.99 -5.96 -21.43
C HIS A 443 19.03 -7.05 -20.94
N PRO A 444 18.59 -8.01 -21.79
CA PRO A 444 17.66 -9.05 -21.39
C PRO A 444 18.11 -9.89 -20.19
N ALA A 445 19.40 -10.20 -20.10
CA ALA A 445 19.97 -10.94 -18.95
C ALA A 445 19.75 -10.24 -17.61
N LEU A 446 19.64 -8.90 -17.60
CA LEU A 446 19.53 -8.11 -16.35
C LEU A 446 18.10 -8.09 -15.79
N THR A 447 17.11 -8.68 -16.48
CA THR A 447 15.72 -8.76 -16.01
C THR A 447 15.64 -9.34 -14.59
N THR A 448 16.41 -10.39 -14.30
CA THR A 448 16.45 -11.02 -12.97
C THR A 448 17.04 -10.10 -11.90
N VAL A 449 17.94 -9.19 -12.25
CA VAL A 449 18.47 -8.17 -11.32
C VAL A 449 17.35 -7.28 -10.81
N GLY A 450 16.50 -6.78 -11.73
CA GLY A 450 15.32 -5.99 -11.38
C GLY A 450 14.35 -6.76 -10.47
N VAL A 451 14.11 -8.05 -10.77
CA VAL A 451 13.28 -8.93 -9.92
C VAL A 451 13.88 -9.05 -8.52
N LEU A 452 15.18 -9.38 -8.42
CA LEU A 452 15.86 -9.58 -7.14
C LEU A 452 15.79 -8.34 -6.25
N MET A 453 16.08 -7.17 -6.81
CA MET A 453 16.05 -5.90 -6.05
C MET A 453 14.62 -5.57 -5.59
N ALA A 454 13.63 -5.74 -6.47
CA ALA A 454 12.23 -5.48 -6.13
C ALA A 454 11.69 -6.43 -5.04
N VAL A 455 12.11 -7.70 -5.07
CA VAL A 455 11.68 -8.67 -4.07
C VAL A 455 12.18 -8.29 -2.67
N VAL A 456 13.41 -7.80 -2.55
CA VAL A 456 13.93 -7.30 -1.26
C VAL A 456 13.22 -6.01 -0.83
N GLY A 457 12.71 -5.23 -1.79
CA GLY A 457 11.78 -4.14 -1.55
C GLY A 457 10.55 -4.55 -0.72
N TYR A 458 9.98 -5.75 -0.91
CA TYR A 458 8.85 -6.20 -0.09
C TYR A 458 9.17 -6.24 1.41
N PHE A 459 10.38 -6.63 1.78
CA PHE A 459 10.80 -6.66 3.19
C PHE A 459 11.06 -5.26 3.74
N ILE A 460 11.83 -4.45 3.00
CA ILE A 460 12.23 -3.11 3.45
C ILE A 460 11.02 -2.17 3.45
N GLY A 461 10.09 -2.36 2.52
CA GLY A 461 8.87 -1.58 2.39
C GLY A 461 8.01 -1.57 3.64
N THR A 462 7.90 -2.70 4.35
CA THR A 462 7.13 -2.77 5.61
C THR A 462 7.61 -1.74 6.62
N PHE A 463 8.93 -1.64 6.82
CA PHE A 463 9.52 -0.74 7.80
C PHE A 463 9.69 0.68 7.24
N GLY A 464 10.16 0.80 5.99
CA GLY A 464 10.39 2.09 5.35
C GLY A 464 9.12 2.89 5.15
N ALA A 465 8.02 2.24 4.74
CA ALA A 465 6.73 2.92 4.57
C ALA A 465 6.14 3.34 5.91
N PHE A 466 6.28 2.51 6.95
CA PHE A 466 5.91 2.87 8.33
C PHE A 466 6.70 4.11 8.79
N THR A 467 8.03 4.12 8.62
CA THR A 467 8.85 5.29 8.95
C THR A 467 8.43 6.53 8.17
N ALA A 468 8.20 6.41 6.86
CA ALA A 468 7.72 7.53 6.04
C ALA A 468 6.37 8.06 6.55
N ALA A 469 5.44 7.18 6.89
CA ALA A 469 4.11 7.54 7.38
C ALA A 469 4.17 8.31 8.70
N GLU A 470 4.94 7.84 9.68
CA GLU A 470 5.10 8.54 10.95
C GLU A 470 5.80 9.89 10.78
N LEU A 471 6.81 9.99 9.90
CA LEU A 471 7.46 11.27 9.64
C LEU A 471 6.53 12.26 8.90
N MET A 472 5.76 11.80 7.92
CA MET A 472 4.74 12.62 7.24
C MET A 472 3.67 13.08 8.21
N ARG A 473 3.24 12.24 9.15
CA ARG A 473 2.27 12.60 10.20
C ARG A 473 2.75 13.78 11.04
N LEU A 474 4.05 13.88 11.33
CA LEU A 474 4.63 14.95 12.14
C LEU A 474 4.63 16.32 11.44
N VAL A 475 4.61 16.35 10.11
CA VAL A 475 4.65 17.58 9.31
C VAL A 475 3.32 17.90 8.62
N ALA A 476 2.32 17.02 8.77
CA ALA A 476 0.97 17.27 8.27
C ALA A 476 0.29 18.40 9.08
N PRO A 477 -0.47 19.29 8.42
CA PRO A 477 -1.09 20.47 9.04
C PRO A 477 -2.27 20.15 9.96
#